data_AF-A0A968U3A7-F1
#
_entry.id   AF-A0A968U3A7-F1
#
_cell.length_a   1.000
_cell.length_b   1.000
_cell.length_c   1.000
_cell.angle_alpha   90.00
_cell.angle_beta   90.00
_cell.angle_gamma   90.00
#
_symmetry.space_group_name_H-M   'P 1'
#
loop_
_entity.id
_entity.type
_entity.pdbx_description
1 polymer ?
#
loop_
_entity_poly.entity_id
_entity_poly.type
_entity_poly.pdbx_seq_one_letter_code
_entity_poly.pdbx_strand_id
1 'polypeptide(L)'
;MARVFTGKVVIPGNKMDEYFAALEAAEVAREPFKNSLEKLNQEFADFLNTKYVTKTVRKHTGIVYMFIDFICRYTDVEKIADITKGMVNSQFRSWYKRKVWDSATESDLRVALKKFFQFLATEKGIINQKVLDALK
;
A
#
# COMPACT_ATOMS: atom_id res chain seq x y z
N MET A 1 -16.03 -6.29 -3.67
CA MET A 1 -14.57 -6.28 -3.86
C MET A 1 -14.10 -4.85 -3.68
N ALA A 2 -13.00 -4.66 -2.97
CA ALA A 2 -12.39 -3.36 -2.79
C ALA A 2 -12.08 -2.71 -4.17
N ARG A 3 -12.37 -1.42 -4.31
CA ARG A 3 -12.25 -0.60 -5.51
C ARG A 3 -11.13 0.42 -5.36
N VAL A 4 -10.48 0.73 -6.49
CA VAL A 4 -9.53 1.83 -6.59
C VAL A 4 -10.27 3.07 -7.06
N PHE A 5 -10.13 4.17 -6.32
CA PHE A 5 -10.72 5.45 -6.69
C PHE A 5 -10.02 6.00 -7.92
N THR A 6 -10.77 6.23 -9.00
CA THR A 6 -10.27 6.80 -10.25
C THR A 6 -11.25 7.86 -10.76
N GLY A 7 -10.73 8.83 -11.52
CA GLY A 7 -11.53 9.91 -12.12
C GLY A 7 -11.43 11.24 -11.39
N LYS A 8 -12.20 12.21 -11.88
CA LYS A 8 -12.37 13.54 -11.28
C LYS A 8 -13.80 13.65 -10.75
N VAL A 9 -13.98 14.19 -9.56
CA VAL A 9 -15.28 14.49 -8.98
C VAL A 9 -15.46 16.01 -9.01
N VAL A 10 -16.62 16.48 -9.47
CA VAL A 10 -16.98 17.90 -9.43
C VAL A 10 -17.71 18.14 -8.11
N ILE A 11 -17.13 18.99 -7.27
CA ILE A 11 -17.71 19.37 -5.98
C ILE A 11 -18.32 20.77 -6.16
N PRO A 12 -19.64 20.93 -5.96
CA PRO A 12 -20.28 22.24 -5.97
C PRO A 12 -19.66 23.15 -4.90
N GLY A 13 -19.40 24.42 -5.25
CA GLY A 13 -18.73 25.37 -4.34
C GLY A 13 -19.45 25.55 -2.99
N ASN A 14 -20.77 25.40 -2.96
CA ASN A 14 -21.59 25.47 -1.74
C ASN A 14 -21.51 24.22 -0.84
N LYS A 15 -20.81 23.16 -1.27
CA LYS A 15 -20.61 21.92 -0.52
C LYS A 15 -19.15 21.67 -0.15
N MET A 16 -18.29 22.68 -0.30
CA MET A 16 -16.86 22.56 -0.01
C MET A 16 -16.61 22.24 1.47
N ASP A 17 -17.34 22.88 2.38
CA ASP A 17 -17.18 22.64 3.82
C ASP A 17 -17.61 21.22 4.21
N GLU A 18 -18.74 20.74 3.67
CA GLU A 18 -19.19 19.35 3.84
C GLU A 18 -18.16 18.35 3.30
N TYR A 19 -17.56 18.66 2.16
CA TYR A 19 -16.52 17.84 1.55
C TYR A 19 -15.27 17.76 2.42
N PHE A 20 -14.79 18.90 2.94
CA PHE A 20 -13.62 18.91 3.81
C PHE A 20 -13.87 18.17 5.13
N ALA A 21 -15.04 18.37 5.74
CA ALA A 21 -15.45 17.63 6.94
C ALA A 21 -15.52 16.11 6.69
N ALA A 22 -16.06 15.69 5.54
CA ALA A 22 -16.11 14.28 5.16
C ALA A 22 -14.71 13.70 4.90
N LEU A 23 -13.80 14.49 4.30
CA LEU A 23 -12.42 14.09 4.05
C LEU A 23 -11.66 13.88 5.36
N GLU A 24 -11.77 14.83 6.30
CA GLU A 24 -11.15 14.74 7.62
C GLU A 24 -11.67 13.53 8.41
N ALA A 25 -12.99 13.33 8.45
CA ALA A 25 -13.58 12.17 9.12
C ALA A 25 -13.11 10.84 8.52
N ALA A 26 -12.96 10.77 7.19
CA ALA A 26 -12.44 9.59 6.50
C ALA A 26 -10.95 9.35 6.79
N GLU A 27 -10.14 10.41 6.91
CA GLU A 27 -8.72 10.30 7.31
C GLU A 27 -8.59 9.76 8.73
N VAL A 28 -9.35 10.30 9.69
CA VAL A 28 -9.38 9.83 11.09
C VAL A 28 -9.82 8.36 11.17
N ALA A 29 -10.87 7.98 10.43
CA ALA A 29 -11.32 6.60 10.41
C ALA A 29 -10.27 5.61 9.85
N ARG A 30 -9.40 6.09 8.94
CA ARG A 30 -8.36 5.26 8.30
C ARG A 30 -7.04 5.24 9.05
N GLU A 31 -6.81 6.18 9.93
CA GLU A 31 -5.57 6.32 10.69
C GLU A 31 -5.17 5.02 11.43
N PRO A 32 -6.07 4.29 12.13
CA PRO A 32 -5.70 3.05 12.79
C PRO A 32 -5.18 1.98 11.83
N PHE A 33 -5.83 1.84 10.67
CA PHE A 33 -5.41 0.88 9.65
C PHE A 33 -4.05 1.27 9.06
N LYS A 34 -3.87 2.55 8.72
CA LYS A 34 -2.60 3.07 8.22
C LYS A 34 -1.47 2.83 9.22
N ASN A 35 -1.67 3.18 10.49
CA ASN A 35 -0.68 2.99 11.55
C ASN A 35 -0.31 1.51 11.74
N SER A 36 -1.30 0.61 11.62
CA SER A 36 -1.04 -0.83 11.69
C SER A 36 -0.13 -1.31 10.53
N LEU A 37 -0.34 -0.80 9.31
CA LEU A 37 0.48 -1.14 8.15
C LEU A 37 1.89 -0.53 8.24
N GLU A 38 2.01 0.71 8.71
CA GLU A 38 3.31 1.36 8.90
C GLU A 38 4.15 0.63 9.95
N LYS A 39 3.53 0.19 11.05
CA LYS A 39 4.19 -0.67 12.04
C LYS A 39 4.68 -1.98 11.42
N LEU A 40 3.85 -2.63 10.61
CA LEU A 40 4.26 -3.85 9.89
C LEU A 40 5.42 -3.59 8.92
N ASN A 41 5.49 -2.40 8.30
CA ASN A 41 6.62 -2.02 7.44
C ASN A 41 7.91 -1.78 8.24
N GLN A 42 7.81 -1.24 9.46
CA GLN A 42 8.96 -1.12 10.36
C GLN A 42 9.48 -2.50 10.77
N GLU A 43 8.59 -3.39 11.21
CA GLU A 43 8.96 -4.77 11.56
C GLU A 43 9.52 -5.54 10.35
N PHE A 44 9.01 -5.27 9.15
CA PHE A 44 9.56 -5.80 7.90
C PHE A 44 10.97 -5.26 7.63
N ALA A 45 11.25 -4.00 7.94
CA ALA A 45 12.58 -3.42 7.82
C ALA A 45 13.58 -4.16 8.72
N ASP A 46 13.21 -4.40 9.97
CA ASP A 46 14.02 -5.15 10.94
C ASP A 46 14.26 -6.58 10.47
N PHE A 47 13.22 -7.25 9.95
CA PHE A 47 13.36 -8.57 9.34
C PHE A 47 14.35 -8.57 8.17
N LEU A 48 14.27 -7.60 7.25
CA LEU A 48 15.19 -7.53 6.12
C LEU A 48 16.63 -7.20 6.55
N ASN A 49 16.82 -6.38 7.59
CA ASN A 49 18.14 -6.01 8.11
C ASN A 49 18.94 -7.23 8.61
N THR A 50 18.28 -8.33 8.98
CA THR A 50 18.97 -9.57 9.37
C THR A 50 19.72 -10.23 8.21
N LYS A 51 19.34 -9.96 6.95
CA LYS A 51 19.80 -10.71 5.76
C LYS A 51 20.32 -9.83 4.63
N TYR A 52 20.00 -8.53 4.63
CA TYR A 52 20.29 -7.63 3.52
C TYR A 52 21.00 -6.37 3.98
N VAL A 53 21.81 -5.81 3.07
CA VAL A 53 22.44 -4.51 3.26
C VAL A 53 21.40 -3.38 3.34
N THR A 54 21.70 -2.33 4.10
CA THR A 54 20.81 -1.20 4.37
C THR A 54 20.23 -0.56 3.11
N LYS A 55 21.01 -0.47 2.02
CA LYS A 55 20.52 0.06 0.73
C LYS A 55 19.34 -0.74 0.19
N THR A 56 19.40 -2.07 0.27
CA THR A 56 18.34 -2.96 -0.17
C THR A 56 17.12 -2.84 0.73
N VAL A 57 17.33 -2.80 2.05
CA VAL A 57 16.25 -2.62 3.03
C VAL A 57 15.49 -1.32 2.76
N ARG A 58 16.19 -0.19 2.66
CA ARG A 58 15.60 1.13 2.36
C ARG A 58 14.78 1.12 1.06
N LYS A 59 15.28 0.46 0.01
CA LYS A 59 14.56 0.37 -1.26
C LYS A 59 13.24 -0.40 -1.10
N HIS A 60 13.28 -1.54 -0.41
CA HIS A 60 12.10 -2.39 -0.25
C HIS A 60 11.06 -1.75 0.67
N THR A 61 11.49 -1.23 1.82
CA THR A 61 10.58 -0.58 2.77
C THR A 61 10.02 0.74 2.23
N GLY A 62 10.78 1.45 1.41
CA GLY A 62 10.29 2.64 0.68
C GLY A 62 9.19 2.30 -0.32
N ILE A 63 9.35 1.22 -1.09
CA ILE A 63 8.30 0.76 -2.01
C ILE A 63 7.06 0.32 -1.24
N VAL A 64 7.22 -0.43 -0.13
CA VAL A 64 6.10 -0.86 0.71
C VAL A 64 5.39 0.34 1.35
N TYR A 65 6.14 1.35 1.78
CA TYR A 65 5.57 2.60 2.28
C TYR A 65 4.68 3.28 1.23
N MET A 66 5.15 3.39 -0.02
CA MET A 66 4.35 3.93 -1.13
C MET A 66 3.13 3.05 -1.44
N PHE A 67 3.24 1.74 -1.26
CA PHE A 67 2.11 0.84 -1.39
C PHE A 67 1.06 1.06 -0.30
N ILE A 68 1.48 1.28 0.95
CA ILE A 68 0.58 1.63 2.05
C ILE A 68 -0.15 2.94 1.74
N ASP A 69 0.56 3.96 1.26
CA ASP A 69 -0.06 5.23 0.84
C ASP A 69 -1.08 5.01 -0.29
N PHE A 70 -0.74 4.20 -1.30
CA PHE A 70 -1.66 3.84 -2.38
C PHE A 70 -2.94 3.18 -1.82
N ILE A 71 -2.80 2.17 -0.97
CA ILE A 71 -3.94 1.46 -0.38
C ILE A 71 -4.79 2.41 0.47
N CYS A 72 -4.17 3.17 1.37
CA CYS A 72 -4.86 4.03 2.32
C CYS A 72 -5.44 5.30 1.70
N ARG A 73 -4.97 5.79 0.56
CA ARG A 73 -5.47 7.03 -0.06
C ARG A 73 -6.27 6.83 -1.34
N TYR A 74 -6.01 5.75 -2.07
CA TYR A 74 -6.57 5.55 -3.41
C TYR A 74 -7.48 4.32 -3.50
N THR A 75 -7.74 3.63 -2.39
CA THR A 75 -8.64 2.46 -2.36
C THR A 75 -9.61 2.50 -1.18
N ASP A 76 -10.63 1.66 -1.17
CA ASP A 76 -11.57 1.43 -0.06
C ASP A 76 -11.16 0.26 0.85
N VAL A 77 -9.90 -0.19 0.79
CA VAL A 77 -9.40 -1.30 1.61
C VAL A 77 -9.24 -0.86 3.07
N GLU A 78 -9.83 -1.64 3.98
CA GLU A 78 -9.73 -1.43 5.43
C GLU A 78 -8.96 -2.56 6.15
N LYS A 79 -8.70 -3.68 5.45
CA LYS A 79 -7.96 -4.83 5.98
C LYS A 79 -7.14 -5.51 4.90
N ILE A 80 -6.02 -6.12 5.30
CA ILE A 80 -5.07 -6.77 4.39
C ILE A 80 -5.72 -7.88 3.54
N ALA A 81 -6.74 -8.56 4.08
CA ALA A 81 -7.48 -9.61 3.37
C ALA A 81 -8.27 -9.09 2.15
N ASP A 82 -8.64 -7.80 2.13
CA ASP A 82 -9.42 -7.20 1.04
C ASP A 82 -8.54 -6.76 -0.14
N ILE A 83 -7.22 -6.74 0.05
CA ILE A 83 -6.26 -6.41 -1.00
C ILE A 83 -6.39 -7.44 -2.12
N THR A 84 -6.65 -6.94 -3.33
CA THR A 84 -6.88 -7.77 -4.51
C THR A 84 -5.61 -7.98 -5.33
N LYS A 85 -5.62 -8.98 -6.22
CA LYS A 85 -4.54 -9.25 -7.17
C LYS A 85 -4.25 -8.04 -8.09
N GLY A 86 -5.29 -7.32 -8.49
CA GLY A 86 -5.17 -6.12 -9.33
C GLY A 86 -4.46 -4.97 -8.61
N MET A 87 -4.75 -4.81 -7.31
CA MET A 87 -4.17 -3.75 -6.49
C MET A 87 -2.65 -3.88 -6.36
N VAL A 88 -2.15 -5.09 -6.06
CA VAL A 88 -0.70 -5.33 -5.88
C VAL A 88 0.08 -5.40 -7.19
N ASN A 89 -0.59 -5.59 -8.33
CA ASN A 89 0.05 -5.78 -9.62
C ASN A 89 -0.13 -4.54 -10.51
N SER A 90 -1.15 -4.54 -11.39
CA SER A 90 -1.32 -3.52 -12.42
C SER A 90 -1.68 -2.14 -11.87
N GLN A 91 -2.53 -2.06 -10.84
CA GLN A 91 -3.05 -0.79 -10.34
C GLN A 91 -1.99 -0.02 -9.56
N PHE A 92 -1.31 -0.65 -8.60
CA PHE A 92 -0.21 -0.02 -7.88
C PHE A 92 0.93 0.37 -8.82
N ARG A 93 1.32 -0.50 -9.76
CA ARG A 93 2.37 -0.18 -10.75
C ARG A 93 2.03 1.04 -11.61
N SER A 94 0.79 1.11 -12.12
CA SER A 94 0.31 2.26 -12.90
C SER A 94 0.23 3.53 -12.06
N TRP A 95 -0.18 3.43 -10.80
CA TRP A 95 -0.20 4.55 -9.86
C TRP A 95 1.23 5.03 -9.55
N TYR A 96 2.14 4.10 -9.23
CA TYR A 96 3.53 4.39 -8.86
C TYR A 96 4.24 5.13 -9.98
N LYS A 97 4.18 4.62 -11.22
CA LYS A 97 4.78 5.27 -12.40
C LYS A 97 4.27 6.71 -12.63
N ARG A 98 3.02 7.01 -12.24
CA ARG A 98 2.43 8.34 -12.41
C ARG A 98 2.72 9.29 -11.25
N LYS A 99 2.96 8.78 -10.05
CA LYS A 99 3.00 9.56 -8.81
C LYS A 99 4.37 9.61 -8.16
N VAL A 100 5.19 8.59 -8.37
CA VAL A 100 6.49 8.44 -7.73
C VAL A 100 7.57 8.61 -8.78
N TRP A 101 8.41 9.63 -8.59
CA TRP A 101 9.49 9.98 -9.49
C TRP A 101 10.80 9.47 -8.92
N ASP A 102 11.04 8.17 -9.09
CA ASP A 102 12.29 7.52 -8.69
C ASP A 102 12.82 6.59 -9.81
N SER A 103 13.89 5.86 -9.51
CA SER A 103 14.48 4.88 -10.42
C SER A 103 14.03 3.45 -10.15
N ALA A 104 12.93 3.23 -9.42
CA ALA A 104 12.45 1.88 -9.13
C ALA A 104 11.82 1.26 -10.40
N THR A 105 12.26 0.04 -10.71
CA THR A 105 11.70 -0.72 -11.82
C THR A 105 10.45 -1.48 -11.37
N GLU A 106 9.66 -1.93 -12.33
CA GLU A 106 8.47 -2.75 -12.07
C GLU A 106 8.83 -4.08 -11.40
N SER A 107 10.02 -4.62 -11.71
CA SER A 107 10.57 -5.78 -11.02
C SER A 107 10.85 -5.47 -9.54
N ASP A 108 11.41 -4.30 -9.24
CA ASP A 108 11.64 -3.87 -7.86
C ASP A 108 10.33 -3.77 -7.09
N LEU A 109 9.29 -3.19 -7.70
CA LEU A 109 7.96 -3.10 -7.10
C LEU A 109 7.42 -4.48 -6.73
N ARG A 110 7.46 -5.40 -7.71
CA ARG A 110 6.99 -6.78 -7.51
C ARG A 110 7.79 -7.50 -6.42
N VAL A 111 9.11 -7.41 -6.43
CA VAL A 111 9.99 -8.10 -5.46
C VAL A 111 9.78 -7.56 -4.05
N ALA A 112 9.68 -6.23 -3.89
CA ALA A 112 9.42 -5.62 -2.59
C ALA A 112 8.07 -6.07 -2.01
N LEU A 113 6.99 -6.02 -2.81
CA LEU A 113 5.68 -6.50 -2.38
C LEU A 113 5.68 -7.99 -2.09
N LYS A 114 6.32 -8.81 -2.94
CA LYS A 114 6.42 -10.26 -2.72
C LYS A 114 7.06 -10.56 -1.38
N LYS A 115 8.20 -9.92 -1.07
CA LYS A 115 8.91 -10.10 0.20
C LYS A 115 8.08 -9.63 1.39
N PHE A 116 7.36 -8.52 1.25
CA PHE A 116 6.48 -8.02 2.31
C PHE A 116 5.34 -9.00 2.60
N PHE A 117 4.60 -9.46 1.58
CA PHE A 117 3.52 -10.42 1.79
C PHE A 117 4.01 -11.80 2.24
N GLN A 118 5.23 -12.20 1.85
CA GLN A 118 5.88 -13.39 2.41
C GLN A 118 6.17 -13.21 3.91
N PHE A 119 6.75 -12.08 4.31
CA PHE A 119 6.98 -11.73 5.72
C PHE A 119 5.66 -11.75 6.52
N LEU A 120 4.59 -11.16 6.00
CA LEU A 120 3.28 -11.19 6.64
C LEU A 120 2.77 -12.62 6.85
N ALA A 121 2.94 -13.48 5.84
CA ALA A 121 2.49 -14.87 5.92
C ALA A 121 3.34 -15.70 6.90
N THR A 122 4.66 -15.54 6.90
CA THR A 122 5.58 -16.38 7.69
C THR A 122 5.76 -15.89 9.11
N GLU A 123 5.96 -14.59 9.32
CA GLU A 123 6.30 -14.02 10.64
C GLU A 123 5.06 -13.53 11.40
N LYS A 124 3.97 -13.20 10.70
CA LYS A 124 2.76 -12.61 11.30
C LYS A 124 1.52 -13.49 11.20
N GLY A 125 1.58 -14.59 10.44
CA GLY A 125 0.43 -15.45 10.19
C GLY A 125 -0.70 -14.79 9.38
N ILE A 126 -0.43 -13.63 8.75
CA ILE A 126 -1.41 -12.88 7.96
C ILE A 126 -1.30 -13.34 6.51
N ILE A 127 -2.21 -14.22 6.09
CA ILE A 127 -2.16 -14.85 4.77
C ILE A 127 -3.17 -14.21 3.82
N ASN A 128 -2.66 -13.63 2.73
CA ASN A 128 -3.47 -13.30 1.55
C ASN A 128 -2.98 -14.13 0.35
N GLN A 129 -3.54 -15.34 0.21
CA GLN A 129 -3.11 -16.30 -0.81
C GLN A 129 -3.26 -15.74 -2.23
N LYS A 130 -4.33 -14.97 -2.47
CA LYS A 130 -4.59 -14.35 -3.78
C LYS A 130 -3.43 -13.43 -4.17
N VAL A 131 -2.97 -12.60 -3.25
CA VAL A 131 -1.85 -11.68 -3.46
C VAL A 131 -0.53 -12.44 -3.65
N LEU A 132 -0.26 -13.44 -2.80
CA LEU A 132 0.95 -14.26 -2.91
C LEU A 132 1.03 -14.96 -4.27
N ASP A 133 -0.08 -15.50 -4.77
CA ASP A 133 -0.14 -16.12 -6.10
C ASP A 133 0.04 -15.11 -7.23
N ALA A 134 -0.43 -13.87 -7.07
CA ALA A 134 -0.28 -12.82 -8.07
C ALA A 134 1.16 -12.28 -8.17
N LEU A 135 1.96 -12.45 -7.12
CA LEU A 135 3.35 -11.98 -7.02
C LEU A 135 4.38 -13.09 -7.22
N LYS A 136 3.95 -14.30 -7.62
CA LYS A 136 4.84 -15.40 -7.99
C LYS A 136 5.73 -14.99 -9.18
#